data_AF-A0A7N2MH13-F1
#
_entry.id   AF-A0A7N2MH13-F1
#
_cell.length_a   1.000
_cell.length_b   1.000
_cell.length_c   1.000
_cell.angle_alpha   90.00
_cell.angle_beta   90.00
_cell.angle_gamma   90.00
#
_symmetry.space_group_name_H-M   'P 1'
#
loop_
_entity.id
_entity.type
_entity.pdbx_description
1 polymer ?
#
loop_
_entity_poly.entity_id
_entity_poly.type
_entity_poly.pdbx_seq_one_letter_code
_entity_poly.pdbx_strand_id
1 'polypeptide(L)'
;MNAMGEMAQGVCAPSIPPVWQRELLNARNPPQVTCTHHEFDELVKPQSLIINSLHELACCSFFFGSTQVSAIRKNIPHHLGKYSTFEVLTTFLWRLYVALSPDPEDQVRLIFMNNVRAILNPPLPKGYYGNAYAISLAVTIARELCENPLEYALELV
;
A
#
# COMPACT_ATOMS: atom_id res chain seq x y z
N MET A 1 -5.12 -9.96 -15.79
CA MET A 1 -5.05 -10.19 -17.25
C MET A 1 -6.23 -11.05 -17.74
N ASN A 2 -7.43 -10.87 -17.18
CA ASN A 2 -8.52 -11.82 -17.38
C ASN A 2 -9.06 -11.81 -18.82
N ALA A 3 -9.20 -10.63 -19.43
CA ALA A 3 -9.63 -10.49 -20.82
C ALA A 3 -8.77 -11.30 -21.81
N MET A 4 -7.43 -11.25 -21.68
CA MET A 4 -6.53 -12.04 -22.52
C MET A 4 -6.67 -13.54 -22.26
N GLY A 5 -6.88 -13.94 -20.99
CA GLY A 5 -7.14 -15.34 -20.63
C GLY A 5 -8.44 -15.86 -21.23
N GLU A 6 -9.51 -15.06 -21.19
CA GLU A 6 -10.80 -15.40 -21.80
C GLU A 6 -10.68 -15.53 -23.33
N MET A 7 -9.99 -14.60 -23.99
CA MET A 7 -9.75 -14.67 -25.44
C MET A 7 -8.94 -15.90 -25.83
N ALA A 8 -7.92 -16.25 -25.04
CA ALA A 8 -7.14 -17.48 -25.25
C ALA A 8 -7.98 -18.75 -25.10
N GLN A 9 -9.08 -18.70 -24.33
CA GLN A 9 -10.07 -19.78 -24.19
C GLN A 9 -11.14 -19.76 -25.29
N GLY A 10 -11.04 -18.88 -26.29
CA GLY A 10 -11.95 -18.80 -27.42
C GLY A 10 -13.18 -17.91 -27.19
N VAL A 11 -13.22 -17.14 -26.09
CA VAL A 11 -14.29 -16.16 -25.87
C VAL A 11 -14.11 -14.97 -26.81
N CYS A 12 -15.16 -14.61 -27.56
CA CYS A 12 -15.08 -13.56 -28.59
C CYS A 12 -15.00 -12.12 -28.06
N ALA A 13 -15.36 -11.89 -26.80
CA ALA A 13 -15.33 -10.58 -26.16
C ALA A 13 -15.07 -10.71 -24.65
N PRO A 14 -14.40 -9.74 -24.03
CA PRO A 14 -14.13 -9.79 -22.60
C PRO A 14 -15.43 -9.68 -21.80
N SER A 15 -15.52 -10.43 -20.70
CA SER A 15 -16.65 -10.41 -19.76
C SER A 15 -16.88 -9.03 -19.14
N ILE A 16 -15.82 -8.23 -19.00
CA ILE A 16 -15.85 -6.83 -18.58
C ILE A 16 -15.34 -5.97 -19.75
N PRO A 17 -16.22 -5.23 -20.44
CA PRO A 17 -15.79 -4.36 -21.53
C PRO A 17 -14.98 -3.17 -20.99
N PRO A 18 -13.94 -2.71 -21.70
CA PRO A 18 -13.18 -1.53 -21.30
C PRO A 18 -14.05 -0.26 -21.41
N VAL A 19 -13.91 0.63 -20.44
CA VAL A 19 -14.57 1.94 -20.38
C VAL A 19 -13.50 3.02 -20.41
N TRP A 20 -13.50 3.84 -21.48
CA TRP A 20 -12.46 4.83 -21.76
C TRP A 20 -12.74 6.23 -21.19
N GLN A 21 -13.76 6.37 -20.35
CA GLN A 21 -14.27 7.64 -19.80
C GLN A 21 -13.29 8.27 -18.79
N ARG A 22 -12.11 8.70 -19.24
CA ARG A 22 -11.04 9.28 -18.40
C ARG A 22 -11.45 10.60 -17.76
N GLU A 23 -12.41 11.31 -18.36
CA GLU A 23 -13.00 12.54 -17.85
C GLU A 23 -13.64 12.40 -16.47
N LEU A 24 -13.99 11.17 -16.06
CA LEU A 24 -14.49 10.87 -14.71
C LEU A 24 -13.49 11.22 -13.60
N LEU A 25 -12.20 11.32 -13.93
CA LEU A 25 -11.12 11.71 -13.02
C LEU A 25 -10.51 13.08 -13.35
N ASN A 26 -11.21 13.90 -14.13
CA ASN A 26 -10.75 15.27 -14.38
C ASN A 26 -10.63 16.04 -13.06
N ALA A 27 -9.60 16.88 -12.97
CA ALA A 27 -9.43 17.78 -11.85
C ALA A 27 -10.64 18.72 -11.74
N ARG A 28 -11.00 19.06 -10.50
CA ARG A 28 -12.00 20.10 -10.23
C ARG A 28 -11.52 21.44 -10.79
N ASN A 29 -12.47 22.25 -11.27
CA ASN A 29 -12.22 23.62 -11.70
C ASN A 29 -13.14 24.58 -10.91
N PRO A 30 -12.60 25.40 -9.99
CA PRO A 30 -11.17 25.55 -9.66
C PRO A 30 -10.62 24.35 -8.87
N PRO A 31 -9.28 24.16 -8.84
CA PRO A 31 -8.65 23.17 -7.98
C PRO A 31 -9.03 23.38 -6.50
N GLN A 32 -9.24 22.28 -5.78
CA GLN A 32 -9.55 22.31 -4.34
C GLN A 32 -8.68 21.26 -3.65
N VAL A 33 -7.68 21.73 -2.90
CA VAL A 33 -6.83 20.87 -2.06
C VAL A 33 -7.45 20.85 -0.66
N THR A 34 -7.76 19.67 -0.15
CA THR A 34 -8.48 19.50 1.13
C THR A 34 -7.58 19.08 2.28
N CYS A 35 -6.36 18.63 1.99
CA CYS A 35 -5.38 18.21 2.98
C CYS A 35 -3.96 18.40 2.43
N THR A 36 -2.99 18.42 3.34
CA THR A 36 -1.57 18.39 2.97
C THR A 36 -1.20 16.97 2.51
N HIS A 37 -0.50 16.88 1.38
CA HIS A 37 -0.12 15.60 0.78
C HIS A 37 1.36 15.28 1.05
N HIS A 38 1.64 14.81 2.26
CA HIS A 38 3.00 14.48 2.72
C HIS A 38 3.67 13.33 1.96
N GLU A 39 2.87 12.51 1.26
CA GLU A 39 3.34 11.49 0.34
C GLU A 39 4.16 12.04 -0.84
N PHE A 40 4.05 13.34 -1.13
CA PHE A 40 4.80 14.02 -2.18
C PHE A 40 5.91 14.95 -1.65
N ASP A 41 6.16 14.94 -0.33
CA ASP A 41 7.25 15.73 0.24
C ASP A 41 8.62 15.26 -0.29
N GLU A 42 9.48 16.21 -0.69
CA GLU A 42 10.85 15.90 -1.10
C GLU A 42 11.68 15.43 0.10
N LEU A 43 12.08 14.16 0.07
CA LEU A 43 13.03 13.61 1.04
C LEU A 43 14.45 13.94 0.60
N VAL A 44 15.17 14.72 1.42
CA VAL A 44 16.61 14.94 1.23
C VAL A 44 17.37 13.67 1.61
N LYS A 45 17.42 12.71 0.69
CA LYS A 45 18.37 11.59 0.75
C LYS A 45 19.37 11.77 -0.40
N PRO A 46 20.68 11.69 -0.17
CA PRO A 46 21.64 11.76 -1.25
C PRO A 46 21.38 10.59 -2.21
N GLN A 47 21.08 10.90 -3.48
CA GLN A 47 20.71 9.95 -4.54
C GLN A 47 21.73 8.80 -4.70
N SER A 48 23.00 9.03 -4.31
CA SER A 48 24.09 8.05 -4.32
C SER A 48 23.90 6.88 -3.36
N LEU A 49 23.16 7.03 -2.25
CA LEU A 49 22.90 5.93 -1.30
C LEU A 49 21.80 4.97 -1.78
N ILE A 50 20.83 5.48 -2.56
CA ILE A 50 19.68 4.70 -3.04
C ILE A 50 20.08 3.83 -4.23
N ILE A 51 20.88 4.36 -5.16
CA ILE A 51 21.24 3.66 -6.40
C ILE A 51 22.29 2.57 -6.15
N ASN A 52 23.27 2.83 -5.27
CA ASN A 52 24.31 1.84 -4.94
C ASN A 52 23.76 0.67 -4.10
N SER A 53 22.77 0.91 -3.23
CA SER A 53 22.21 -0.14 -2.37
C SER A 53 21.33 -1.14 -3.13
N LEU A 54 20.71 -0.74 -4.25
CA LEU A 54 19.84 -1.62 -5.05
C LEU A 54 20.61 -2.71 -5.82
N HIS A 55 21.89 -2.48 -6.15
CA HIS A 55 22.69 -3.41 -6.96
C HIS A 55 23.14 -4.68 -6.20
N GLU A 56 23.05 -4.69 -4.87
CA GLU A 56 23.47 -5.81 -4.01
C GLU A 56 22.30 -6.54 -3.34
N LEU A 57 21.05 -6.21 -3.68
CA LEU A 57 19.87 -6.83 -3.05
C LEU A 57 19.53 -8.18 -3.68
N ALA A 58 19.43 -9.20 -2.84
CA ALA A 58 18.82 -10.47 -3.23
C ALA A 58 17.30 -10.36 -3.17
N CYS A 59 16.63 -10.79 -4.24
CA CYS A 59 15.17 -10.93 -4.25
C CYS A 59 14.77 -12.27 -3.62
N CYS A 60 14.02 -12.22 -2.52
CA CYS A 60 13.55 -13.40 -1.78
C CYS A 60 12.03 -13.35 -1.63
N SER A 61 11.38 -14.51 -1.71
CA SER A 61 9.94 -14.66 -1.50
C SER A 61 9.66 -15.37 -0.19
N PHE A 62 8.76 -14.80 0.62
CA PHE A 62 8.30 -15.39 1.88
C PHE A 62 6.81 -15.70 1.78
N PHE A 63 6.41 -16.91 2.19
CA PHE A 63 5.02 -17.33 2.17
C PHE A 63 4.39 -17.22 3.56
N PHE A 64 3.27 -16.49 3.64
CA PHE A 64 2.47 -16.36 4.85
C PHE A 64 1.11 -17.01 4.65
N GLY A 65 0.97 -18.24 5.15
CA GLY A 65 -0.30 -18.96 5.16
C GLY A 65 -1.22 -18.53 6.31
N SER A 66 -2.40 -19.14 6.37
CA SER A 66 -3.41 -18.88 7.41
C SER A 66 -2.85 -19.09 8.82
N THR A 67 -2.03 -20.13 9.03
CA THR A 67 -1.39 -20.42 10.32
C THR A 67 -0.44 -19.31 10.75
N GLN A 68 0.42 -18.81 9.84
CA GLN A 68 1.36 -17.73 10.14
C GLN A 68 0.62 -16.43 10.43
N VAL A 69 -0.35 -16.06 9.60
CA VAL A 69 -1.18 -14.87 9.82
C VAL A 69 -1.93 -14.96 11.16
N SER A 70 -2.48 -16.13 11.49
CA SER A 70 -3.16 -16.35 12.77
C SER A 70 -2.20 -16.22 13.95
N ALA A 71 -0.97 -16.70 13.82
CA ALA A 71 0.06 -16.56 14.86
C ALA A 71 0.44 -15.09 15.08
N ILE A 72 0.58 -14.30 14.02
CA ILE A 72 0.82 -12.85 14.13
C ILE A 72 -0.36 -12.18 14.85
N ARG A 73 -1.59 -12.49 14.43
CA ARG A 73 -2.82 -11.94 15.01
C ARG A 73 -3.01 -12.23 16.50
N LYS A 74 -2.45 -13.31 17.04
CA LYS A 74 -2.49 -13.61 18.48
C LYS A 74 -1.80 -12.56 19.34
N ASN A 75 -0.89 -11.76 18.77
CA ASN A 75 -0.21 -10.67 19.46
C ASN A 75 -0.97 -9.34 19.40
N ILE A 76 -2.13 -9.31 18.74
CA ILE A 76 -2.99 -8.14 18.62
C ILE A 76 -4.15 -8.32 19.60
N PRO A 77 -4.45 -7.33 20.46
CA PRO A 77 -5.58 -7.42 21.37
C PRO A 77 -6.90 -7.71 20.64
N HIS A 78 -7.72 -8.60 21.19
CA HIS A 78 -8.97 -9.06 20.55
C HIS A 78 -9.97 -7.95 20.24
N HIS A 79 -9.95 -6.82 20.97
CA HIS A 79 -10.85 -5.69 20.74
C HIS A 79 -10.54 -4.92 19.44
N LEU A 80 -9.36 -5.17 18.85
CA LEU A 80 -8.90 -4.64 17.57
C LEU A 80 -9.05 -5.62 16.41
N GLY A 81 -9.94 -6.62 16.52
CA GLY A 81 -10.18 -7.67 15.51
C GLY A 81 -10.72 -7.20 14.14
N LYS A 82 -10.59 -5.91 13.80
CA LYS A 82 -11.11 -5.28 12.59
C LYS A 82 -10.08 -5.21 11.45
N TYR A 83 -8.79 -5.41 11.73
CA TYR A 83 -7.75 -5.26 10.72
C TYR A 83 -7.73 -6.41 9.70
N SER A 84 -7.67 -6.04 8.42
CA SER A 84 -7.46 -6.92 7.28
C SER A 84 -6.12 -7.65 7.35
N THR A 85 -5.99 -8.74 6.59
CA THR A 85 -4.71 -9.48 6.51
C THR A 85 -3.61 -8.63 5.88
N PHE A 86 -3.97 -7.70 5.00
CA PHE A 86 -3.03 -6.74 4.43
C PHE A 86 -2.44 -5.85 5.52
N GLU A 87 -3.27 -5.18 6.31
CA GLU A 87 -2.80 -4.28 7.39
C GLU A 87 -1.90 -5.03 8.39
N VAL A 88 -2.32 -6.22 8.82
CA VAL A 88 -1.54 -7.04 9.76
C VAL A 88 -0.19 -7.46 9.20
N LEU A 89 -0.13 -7.96 7.96
CA LEU A 89 1.14 -8.37 7.39
C LEU A 89 2.04 -7.18 7.07
N THR A 90 1.48 -6.10 6.52
CA THR A 90 2.24 -4.91 6.14
C THR A 90 2.88 -4.26 7.36
N THR A 91 2.15 -4.07 8.45
CA THR A 91 2.69 -3.49 9.69
C THR A 91 3.71 -4.40 10.36
N PHE A 92 3.46 -5.72 10.38
CA PHE A 92 4.40 -6.69 10.90
C PHE A 92 5.73 -6.68 10.14
N LEU A 93 5.66 -6.69 8.80
CA LEU A 93 6.84 -6.63 7.94
C LEU A 93 7.55 -5.28 8.03
N TRP A 94 6.80 -4.18 8.11
CA TRP A 94 7.37 -2.85 8.27
C TRP A 94 8.19 -2.75 9.55
N ARG A 95 7.65 -3.24 10.68
CA ARG A 95 8.37 -3.30 11.96
C ARG A 95 9.63 -4.18 11.88
N LEU A 96 9.55 -5.35 11.24
CA LEU A 96 10.71 -6.23 11.05
C LEU A 96 11.80 -5.56 10.20
N TYR A 97 11.41 -4.89 9.11
CA TYR A 97 12.34 -4.18 8.24
C TYR A 97 13.02 -3.02 8.98
N VAL A 98 12.24 -2.23 9.72
CA VAL A 98 12.76 -1.08 10.49
C VAL A 98 13.60 -1.51 11.67
N ALA A 99 13.37 -2.68 12.26
CA ALA A 99 14.24 -3.23 13.29
C ALA A 99 15.67 -3.54 12.78
N LEU A 100 15.87 -3.59 11.46
CA LEU A 100 17.20 -3.70 10.83
C LEU A 100 17.82 -2.33 10.50
N SER A 101 17.11 -1.22 10.79
CA SER A 101 17.59 0.14 10.56
C SER A 101 18.75 0.51 11.49
N PRO A 102 19.76 1.28 11.02
CA PRO A 102 20.91 1.64 11.84
C PRO A 102 20.63 2.73 12.89
N ASP A 103 19.71 3.67 12.62
CA ASP A 103 19.39 4.77 13.55
C ASP A 103 17.97 4.65 14.12
N PRO A 104 17.79 4.51 15.45
CA PRO A 104 16.48 4.46 16.08
C PRO A 104 15.70 5.79 16.05
N GLU A 105 16.35 6.93 15.82
CA GLU A 105 15.69 8.25 15.76
C GLU A 105 15.28 8.64 14.33
N ASP A 106 15.60 7.81 13.33
CA ASP A 106 15.21 8.06 11.94
C ASP A 106 13.69 8.03 11.76
N GLN A 107 13.19 8.98 10.96
CA GLN A 107 11.82 8.92 10.47
C GLN A 107 11.69 7.81 9.43
N VAL A 108 10.78 6.87 9.69
CA VAL A 108 10.45 5.77 8.79
C VAL A 108 9.08 5.99 8.17
N ARG A 109 8.96 5.62 6.90
CA ARG A 109 7.76 5.82 6.10
C ARG A 109 7.32 4.50 5.48
N LEU A 110 6.02 4.21 5.58
CA LEU A 110 5.37 3.11 4.88
C LEU A 110 4.41 3.70 3.85
N ILE A 111 4.61 3.34 2.58
CA ILE A 111 3.84 3.85 1.45
C ILE A 111 3.14 2.68 0.76
N PHE A 112 1.85 2.81 0.50
CA PHE A 112 1.09 1.83 -0.27
C PHE A 112 0.00 2.50 -1.10
N MET A 113 -0.49 1.78 -2.11
CA MET A 113 -1.44 2.29 -3.10
C MET A 113 -2.81 1.68 -2.86
N ASN A 114 -3.82 2.52 -2.68
CA ASN A 114 -5.20 2.12 -2.45
C ASN A 114 -6.00 2.19 -3.74
N ASN A 115 -6.71 1.11 -4.09
CA ASN A 115 -7.63 1.15 -5.22
C ASN A 115 -8.88 1.97 -4.86
N VAL A 116 -9.04 3.14 -5.49
CA VAL A 116 -10.13 4.06 -5.15
C VAL A 116 -11.40 3.86 -5.97
N ARG A 117 -11.40 2.93 -6.94
CA ARG A 117 -12.52 2.76 -7.89
C ARG A 117 -13.87 2.60 -7.21
N ALA A 118 -13.93 1.83 -6.12
CA ALA A 118 -15.17 1.53 -5.42
C ALA A 118 -15.61 2.60 -4.40
N ILE A 119 -14.68 3.46 -3.96
CA ILE A 119 -14.93 4.45 -2.89
C ILE A 119 -15.22 5.86 -3.42
N LEU A 120 -14.95 6.12 -4.70
CA LEU A 120 -15.35 7.36 -5.35
C LEU A 120 -16.88 7.48 -5.40
N ASN A 121 -17.38 8.72 -5.47
CA ASN A 121 -18.81 9.01 -5.57
C ASN A 121 -19.11 9.87 -6.82
N PRO A 122 -19.70 9.29 -7.88
CA PRO A 122 -20.09 7.88 -8.01
C PRO A 122 -18.87 6.94 -8.16
N PRO A 123 -19.01 5.63 -7.87
CA PRO A 123 -17.94 4.66 -8.10
C PRO A 123 -17.56 4.58 -9.58
N LEU A 124 -16.28 4.32 -9.87
CA LEU A 124 -15.82 4.14 -11.24
C LEU A 124 -16.40 2.85 -11.84
N PRO A 125 -16.70 2.84 -13.16
CA PRO A 125 -17.12 1.64 -13.86
C PRO A 125 -16.13 0.49 -13.65
N LYS A 126 -16.63 -0.75 -13.49
CA LYS A 126 -15.77 -1.94 -13.35
C LYS A 126 -14.75 -2.09 -14.49
N GLY A 127 -15.11 -1.65 -15.69
CA GLY A 127 -14.26 -1.66 -16.88
C GLY A 127 -13.37 -0.43 -17.07
N TYR A 128 -13.34 0.52 -16.12
CA TYR A 128 -12.58 1.77 -16.27
C TYR A 128 -11.12 1.49 -16.63
N TYR A 129 -10.72 1.97 -17.80
CA TYR A 129 -9.41 1.74 -18.38
C TYR A 129 -8.47 2.92 -18.07
N GLY A 130 -7.84 2.84 -16.91
CA GLY A 130 -6.85 3.82 -16.45
C GLY A 130 -6.39 3.58 -15.02
N ASN A 131 -5.46 4.41 -14.56
CA ASN A 131 -5.04 4.43 -13.17
C ASN A 131 -6.13 5.08 -12.31
N ALA A 132 -6.43 4.45 -11.19
CA ALA A 132 -7.34 4.97 -10.18
C ALA A 132 -6.90 4.40 -8.83
N TYR A 133 -5.90 5.05 -8.24
CA TYR A 133 -5.42 4.76 -6.90
C TYR A 133 -5.06 6.05 -6.18
N ALA A 134 -5.09 6.01 -4.85
CA ALA A 134 -4.53 7.04 -3.99
C ALA A 134 -3.31 6.45 -3.26
N ILE A 135 -2.34 7.29 -2.93
CA ILE A 135 -1.17 6.87 -2.15
C ILE A 135 -1.50 7.15 -0.68
N SER A 136 -1.35 6.14 0.18
CA SER A 136 -1.34 6.32 1.63
C SER A 136 0.08 6.34 2.14
N LEU A 137 0.31 7.17 3.15
CA LEU A 137 1.57 7.31 3.84
C LEU A 137 1.32 7.17 5.35
N ALA A 138 1.99 6.20 5.96
CA ALA A 138 2.17 6.12 7.41
C ALA A 138 3.59 6.56 7.77
N VAL A 139 3.73 7.36 8.82
CA VAL A 139 5.02 7.92 9.27
C VAL A 139 5.16 7.76 10.77
N THR A 140 6.34 7.35 11.22
CA THR A 140 6.70 7.27 12.65
C THR A 140 8.23 7.32 12.80
N ILE A 141 8.72 7.28 14.02
CA ILE A 141 10.14 7.13 14.35
C ILE A 141 10.48 5.65 14.48
N ALA A 142 11.66 5.23 14.01
CA ALA A 142 12.07 3.82 14.01
C ALA A 142 11.96 3.18 15.40
N ARG A 143 12.42 3.86 16.45
CA ARG A 143 12.27 3.43 17.85
C ARG A 143 10.81 3.20 18.22
N GLU A 144 9.93 4.16 17.94
CA GLU A 144 8.51 4.06 18.31
C GLU A 144 7.85 2.86 17.63
N LEU A 145 8.17 2.60 16.36
CA LEU A 145 7.65 1.44 15.63
C LEU A 145 8.14 0.11 16.23
N CYS A 146 9.40 0.05 16.68
CA CYS A 146 10.01 -1.17 17.17
C CYS A 146 9.69 -1.47 18.63
N GLU A 147 9.63 -0.46 19.49
CA GLU A 147 9.43 -0.60 20.94
C GLU A 147 7.96 -0.72 21.33
N ASN A 148 7.04 -0.13 20.55
CA ASN A 148 5.61 -0.26 20.82
C ASN A 148 5.04 -1.61 20.33
N PRO A 149 3.88 -2.03 20.88
CA PRO A 149 3.15 -3.19 20.37
C PRO A 149 2.78 -3.06 18.89
N LEU A 150 2.52 -4.19 18.22
CA LEU A 150 2.11 -4.20 16.80
C LEU A 150 0.84 -3.36 16.54
N GLU A 151 -0.02 -3.23 17.56
CA GLU A 151 -1.18 -2.35 17.57
C GLU A 151 -0.85 -0.89 17.23
N TYR A 152 0.23 -0.34 17.77
CA TYR A 152 0.66 1.03 17.43
C TYR A 152 0.88 1.18 15.93
N ALA A 153 1.56 0.21 15.30
CA ALA A 153 1.79 0.22 13.86
C ALA A 153 0.48 0.09 13.06
N LEU A 154 -0.50 -0.64 13.59
CA LEU A 154 -1.82 -0.83 12.98
C LEU A 154 -2.71 0.40 13.08
N GLU A 155 -2.56 1.24 14.10
CA GLU A 155 -3.29 2.51 14.19
C GLU A 155 -2.76 3.55 13.19
N LEU A 156 -1.54 3.40 12.70
CA LEU A 156 -0.94 4.26 11.68
C LEU A 156 -1.41 3.93 10.24
N VAL A 157 -1.94 2.73 10.00
CA VAL A 157 -2.28 2.18 8.66
C VAL A 157 -3.79 2.06 8.50
#